data_AF-A0A2Z5EES5-F1
#
_entry.id   AF-A0A2Z5EES5-F1
#
_cell.length_a   1.000
_cell.length_b   1.000
_cell.length_c   1.000
_cell.angle_alpha   90.00
_cell.angle_beta   90.00
_cell.angle_gamma   90.00
#
_symmetry.space_group_name_H-M   'P 1'
#
loop_
_entity.id
_entity.type
_entity.pdbx_description
1 polymer ?
#
loop_
_entity_poly.entity_id
_entity_poly.type
_entity_poly.pdbx_seq_one_letter_code
_entity_poly.pdbx_strand_id
1 'polypeptide(L)'
;MRISRGPCFGFCPIYTLAVTPAGRIDFKGERHTAVLGQRAHSVGRAKYEDMRRALAPLRPETGVETEFVCKVAVSDMSQLTLEWIAADGTRTALTYGMGCRDPEGAAIMRTVEEQLHMLEVAEWAAQKTWPGDTRG
;
A
#
# COMPACT_ATOMS: atom_id res chain seq x y z
N MET A 1 10.03 0.50 4.92
CA MET A 1 9.11 0.00 3.88
C MET A 1 8.16 1.11 3.47
N ARG A 2 7.63 1.08 2.25
CA ARG A 2 6.57 1.97 1.79
C ARG A 2 5.44 1.15 1.16
N ILE A 3 4.20 1.55 1.40
CA ILE A 3 3.00 1.04 0.74
C ILE A 3 2.29 2.24 0.13
N SER A 4 1.97 2.19 -1.16
CA SER A 4 1.24 3.27 -1.82
C SER A 4 0.09 2.74 -2.63
N ARG A 5 -1.00 3.51 -2.68
CA ARG A 5 -2.15 3.27 -3.54
C ARG A 5 -2.28 4.45 -4.51
N GLY A 6 -2.28 4.13 -5.81
CA GLY A 6 -2.36 5.09 -6.89
C GLY A 6 -3.79 5.52 -7.25
N PRO A 7 -3.96 6.39 -8.26
CA PRO A 7 -5.26 6.80 -8.77
C PRO A 7 -5.97 5.65 -9.51
N CYS A 8 -7.26 5.85 -9.78
CA CYS A 8 -8.08 5.01 -10.66
C CYS A 8 -9.14 5.89 -11.35
N PHE A 9 -9.88 5.37 -12.33
CA PHE A 9 -10.99 6.11 -12.93
C PHE A 9 -12.23 6.06 -12.01
N GLY A 10 -12.18 6.84 -10.92
CA GLY A 10 -13.20 6.82 -9.88
C GLY A 10 -12.75 7.57 -8.63
N PHE A 11 -13.14 7.05 -7.47
CA PHE A 11 -12.84 7.65 -6.16
C PHE A 11 -11.95 6.73 -5.33
N CYS A 12 -10.95 6.10 -5.96
CA CYS A 12 -10.02 5.25 -5.22
C CYS A 12 -9.17 6.11 -4.27
N PRO A 13 -9.00 5.69 -3.00
CA PRO A 13 -8.08 6.36 -2.09
C PRO A 13 -6.67 6.43 -2.68
N ILE A 14 -6.08 7.61 -2.69
CA ILE A 14 -4.69 7.85 -3.10
C ILE A 14 -3.90 8.20 -1.85
N TYR A 15 -2.88 7.39 -1.54
CA TYR A 15 -2.04 7.63 -0.37
C TYR A 15 -0.67 6.99 -0.47
N THR A 16 0.21 7.45 0.41
CA THR A 16 1.49 6.82 0.72
C THR A 16 1.59 6.56 2.22
N LEU A 17 2.06 5.37 2.60
CA LEU A 17 2.38 4.94 3.94
C LEU A 17 3.86 4.57 4.00
N ALA A 18 4.65 5.25 4.83
CA ALA A 18 6.01 4.84 5.14
C ALA A 18 6.07 4.25 6.56
N VAL A 19 6.77 3.13 6.71
CA VAL A 19 7.00 2.47 8.00
C VAL A 19 8.49 2.28 8.20
N THR A 20 9.02 2.87 9.27
CA THR A 20 10.43 2.77 9.66
C THR A 20 10.70 1.50 10.48
N PRO A 21 11.96 1.03 10.58
CA PRO A 21 12.30 -0.13 11.43
C PRO A 21 11.99 0.04 12.92
N ALA A 22 11.90 1.28 13.40
CA ALA A 22 11.48 1.58 14.77
C ALA A 22 9.95 1.42 14.99
N GLY A 23 9.18 1.23 13.91
CA GLY A 23 7.72 1.18 13.94
C GLY A 23 7.03 2.54 13.85
N ARG A 24 7.77 3.62 13.55
CA ARG A 24 7.16 4.90 13.19
C ARG A 24 6.45 4.77 11.85
N ILE A 25 5.23 5.29 11.80
CA ILE A 25 4.37 5.37 10.64
C ILE A 25 4.23 6.82 10.23
N ASP A 26 4.45 7.10 8.95
CA ASP A 26 4.18 8.38 8.32
C ASP A 26 3.23 8.13 7.13
N PHE A 27 1.98 8.56 7.29
CA PHE A 27 0.91 8.45 6.30
C PHE A 27 0.67 9.81 5.63
N LYS A 28 0.48 9.79 4.31
CA LYS A 28 0.07 10.95 3.52
C LYS A 28 -1.11 10.54 2.64
N GLY A 29 -2.31 11.01 3.00
CA GLY A 29 -3.48 10.90 2.14
C GLY A 29 -3.52 12.05 1.15
N GLU A 30 -3.73 11.75 -0.13
CA GLU A 30 -3.75 12.75 -1.20
C GLU A 30 -5.17 13.07 -1.63
N ARG A 31 -5.93 12.03 -1.99
CA ARG A 31 -7.34 12.16 -2.43
C ARG A 31 -8.14 10.93 -2.03
N HIS A 32 -9.44 11.12 -1.92
CA HIS A 32 -10.43 10.07 -1.65
C HIS A 32 -10.12 9.18 -0.44
N THR A 33 -9.39 9.71 0.53
CA THR A 33 -9.01 9.08 1.78
C THR A 33 -9.74 9.73 2.93
N ALA A 34 -10.03 8.97 3.98
CA ALA A 34 -10.66 9.45 5.20
C ALA A 34 -9.81 10.50 5.93
N VAL A 35 -8.50 10.47 5.74
CA VAL A 35 -7.54 11.47 6.21
C VAL A 35 -6.79 12.06 5.02
N LEU A 36 -6.89 13.38 4.85
CA LEU A 36 -6.09 14.13 3.88
C LEU A 36 -4.84 14.74 4.55
N GLY A 37 -3.76 14.82 3.80
CA GLY A 37 -2.47 15.36 4.26
C GLY A 37 -1.72 14.38 5.16
N GLN A 38 -0.81 14.91 5.97
CA GLN A 38 0.07 14.10 6.81
C GLN A 38 -0.60 13.68 8.13
N ARG A 39 -0.40 12.41 8.48
CA ARG A 39 -0.61 11.86 9.82
C ARG A 39 0.53 10.92 10.17
N ALA A 40 0.87 10.85 11.44
CA ALA A 40 1.91 9.96 11.91
C ALA A 40 1.56 9.42 13.29
N HIS A 41 1.97 8.19 13.54
CA HIS A 41 1.99 7.58 14.87
C HIS A 41 3.10 6.54 14.94
N SER A 42 3.13 5.74 16.00
CA SER A 42 4.10 4.67 16.14
C SER A 42 3.44 3.43 16.72
N VAL A 43 3.69 2.29 16.08
CA VAL A 43 3.22 0.96 16.51
C VAL A 43 4.34 0.12 17.14
N GLY A 44 5.55 0.67 17.18
CA GLY A 44 6.73 0.03 17.75
C GLY A 44 7.35 -1.05 16.84
N ARG A 45 8.58 -1.44 17.19
CA ARG A 45 9.41 -2.36 16.41
C ARG A 45 8.77 -3.74 16.20
N ALA A 46 8.01 -4.24 17.17
CA ALA A 46 7.40 -5.57 17.09
C ALA A 46 6.44 -5.67 15.89
N LYS A 47 5.50 -4.71 15.78
CA LYS A 47 4.55 -4.64 14.65
C LYS A 47 5.25 -4.42 13.30
N TYR A 48 6.33 -3.64 13.27
CA TYR A 48 7.15 -3.51 12.05
C TYR A 48 7.72 -4.86 11.60
N GLU A 49 8.29 -5.64 12.53
CA GLU A 49 8.85 -6.96 12.19
C GLU A 49 7.78 -7.95 11.77
N ASP A 50 6.58 -7.89 12.35
CA ASP A 50 5.42 -8.69 11.93
C ASP A 50 5.02 -8.38 10.49
N MET A 51 4.83 -7.09 10.16
CA MET A 51 4.56 -6.64 8.78
C MET A 51 5.66 -7.09 7.82
N ARG A 52 6.93 -6.90 8.21
CA ARG A 52 8.08 -7.26 7.37
C ARG A 52 8.08 -8.75 7.06
N ARG A 53 7.77 -9.62 8.04
CA ARG A 53 7.64 -11.06 7.83
C ARG A 53 6.45 -11.43 6.96
N ALA A 54 5.29 -10.83 7.20
CA ALA A 54 4.07 -11.10 6.43
C ALA A 54 4.21 -10.73 4.95
N LEU A 55 4.92 -9.63 4.65
CA LEU A 55 5.14 -9.17 3.27
C LEU A 55 6.38 -9.78 2.61
N ALA A 56 7.26 -10.47 3.35
CA ALA A 56 8.49 -11.05 2.80
C ALA A 56 8.26 -12.00 1.61
N PRO A 57 7.23 -12.88 1.60
CA PRO A 57 6.96 -13.76 0.46
C PRO A 57 6.60 -13.03 -0.84
N LEU A 58 6.17 -11.76 -0.75
CA LEU A 58 5.80 -10.93 -1.90
C LEU A 58 6.99 -10.15 -2.46
N ARG A 59 8.13 -10.15 -1.78
CA ARG A 59 9.28 -9.33 -2.14
C ARG A 59 10.02 -9.95 -3.34
N PRO A 60 10.21 -9.20 -4.45
CA PRO A 60 11.07 -9.62 -5.55
C PRO A 60 12.54 -9.77 -5.14
N GLU A 61 13.38 -10.20 -6.08
CA GLU A 61 14.83 -10.17 -5.92
C GLU A 61 15.31 -8.76 -5.54
N THR A 62 16.36 -8.69 -4.72
CA THR A 62 16.83 -7.39 -4.22
C THR A 62 17.30 -6.51 -5.38
N GLY A 63 16.79 -5.28 -5.43
CA GLY A 63 17.08 -4.32 -6.51
C GLY A 63 16.08 -4.40 -7.67
N VAL A 64 15.17 -5.36 -7.68
CA VAL A 64 14.17 -5.52 -8.74
C VAL A 64 12.89 -4.78 -8.39
N GLU A 65 12.42 -3.99 -9.34
CA GLU A 65 11.09 -3.40 -9.36
C GLU A 65 10.29 -4.09 -10.46
N THR A 66 9.17 -4.72 -10.12
CA THR A 66 8.38 -5.52 -11.05
C THR A 66 6.88 -5.36 -10.82
N GLU A 67 6.11 -5.74 -11.82
CA GLU A 67 4.66 -5.79 -11.75
C GLU A 67 4.17 -7.24 -11.60
N PHE A 68 3.17 -7.45 -10.76
CA PHE A 68 2.48 -8.73 -10.70
C PHE A 68 1.69 -8.96 -12.00
N VAL A 69 2.03 -10.03 -12.72
CA VAL A 69 1.36 -10.39 -13.96
C VAL A 69 0.02 -11.04 -13.66
N CYS A 70 -1.07 -10.30 -13.90
CA CYS A 70 -2.42 -10.82 -13.78
C CYS A 70 -2.96 -11.32 -15.12
N LYS A 71 -3.54 -12.53 -15.14
CA LYS A 71 -4.13 -13.13 -16.33
C LYS A 71 -5.49 -12.51 -16.66
N VAL A 72 -6.29 -12.22 -15.63
CA VAL A 72 -7.62 -11.62 -15.79
C VAL A 72 -7.72 -10.36 -14.94
N ALA A 73 -7.69 -9.20 -15.59
CA ALA A 73 -7.76 -7.91 -14.93
C ALA A 73 -8.97 -7.08 -15.40
N VAL A 74 -9.62 -6.41 -14.45
CA VAL A 74 -10.58 -5.34 -14.71
C VAL A 74 -9.81 -4.03 -14.90
N SER A 75 -10.12 -3.31 -15.98
CA SER A 75 -9.53 -1.99 -16.27
C SER A 75 -9.94 -0.94 -15.25
N ASP A 76 -9.30 0.23 -15.30
CA ASP A 76 -9.72 1.42 -14.55
C ASP A 76 -9.63 1.31 -13.03
N MET A 77 -8.98 0.25 -12.55
CA MET A 77 -8.73 0.00 -11.14
C MET A 77 -7.38 0.59 -10.71
N SER A 78 -7.28 0.88 -9.42
CA SER A 78 -6.06 1.39 -8.80
C SER A 78 -4.91 0.37 -8.87
N GLN A 79 -3.69 0.87 -8.78
CA GLN A 79 -2.51 0.07 -8.46
C GLN A 79 -2.16 0.21 -6.98
N LEU A 80 -1.57 -0.84 -6.42
CA LEU A 80 -0.93 -0.87 -5.12
C LEU A 80 0.55 -1.19 -5.34
N THR A 81 1.44 -0.42 -4.72
CA THR A 81 2.88 -0.66 -4.76
C THR A 81 3.42 -0.92 -3.36
N LEU A 82 4.17 -2.01 -3.23
CA LEU A 82 4.94 -2.36 -2.04
C LEU A 82 6.41 -2.10 -2.33
N GLU A 83 7.07 -1.25 -1.54
CA GLU A 83 8.50 -0.96 -1.67
C GLU A 83 9.27 -1.34 -0.41
N TRP A 84 10.33 -2.11 -0.60
CA TRP A 84 11.36 -2.39 0.38
C TRP A 84 12.55 -1.49 0.07
N ILE A 85 12.91 -0.64 1.05
CA ILE A 85 14.00 0.32 0.94
C ILE A 85 15.07 -0.12 1.93
N ALA A 86 16.23 -0.51 1.43
CA ALA A 86 17.38 -0.91 2.24
C ALA A 86 18.13 0.32 2.80
N ALA A 87 19.02 0.09 3.76
CA ALA A 87 19.76 1.15 4.44
C ALA A 87 20.71 1.93 3.50
N ASP A 88 21.19 1.29 2.44
CA ASP A 88 21.99 1.89 1.37
C ASP A 88 21.14 2.64 0.33
N GLY A 89 19.81 2.66 0.48
CA GLY A 89 18.87 3.27 -0.45
C GLY A 89 18.41 2.36 -1.59
N THR A 90 18.93 1.13 -1.69
CA THR A 90 18.48 0.16 -2.71
C THR A 90 16.98 -0.10 -2.57
N ARG A 91 16.25 0.04 -3.67
CA ARG A 91 14.80 -0.20 -3.75
C ARG A 91 14.51 -1.56 -4.36
N THR A 92 13.46 -2.17 -3.87
CA THR A 92 12.86 -3.39 -4.40
C THR A 92 11.38 -3.15 -4.36
N ALA A 93 10.64 -3.41 -5.44
CA ALA A 93 9.23 -3.06 -5.50
C ALA A 93 8.38 -4.10 -6.21
N LEU A 94 7.19 -4.35 -5.67
CA LEU A 94 6.13 -5.08 -6.35
C LEU A 94 4.93 -4.15 -6.54
N THR A 95 4.56 -3.92 -7.79
CA THR A 95 3.30 -3.23 -8.14
C THR A 95 2.26 -4.25 -8.55
N TYR A 96 1.06 -4.15 -8.00
CA TYR A 96 -0.06 -5.02 -8.30
C TYR A 96 -1.29 -4.19 -8.68
N GLY A 97 -1.92 -4.57 -9.79
CA GLY A 97 -3.19 -3.97 -10.22
C GLY A 97 -4.36 -4.53 -9.40
N MET A 98 -5.06 -3.66 -8.66
CA MET A 98 -6.18 -4.04 -7.80
C MET A 98 -7.43 -4.51 -8.57
N GLY A 99 -7.41 -4.44 -9.90
CA GLY A 99 -8.42 -5.04 -10.77
C GLY A 99 -8.19 -6.51 -11.07
N CYS A 100 -7.08 -7.09 -10.61
CA CYS A 100 -6.76 -8.48 -10.88
C CYS A 100 -7.72 -9.46 -10.19
N ARG A 101 -8.18 -10.47 -10.92
CA ARG A 101 -9.14 -11.48 -10.47
C ARG A 101 -8.52 -12.85 -10.20
N ASP A 102 -7.22 -12.99 -10.42
CA ASP A 102 -6.49 -14.21 -10.13
C ASP A 102 -6.45 -14.47 -8.60
N PRO A 103 -6.53 -15.74 -8.15
CA PRO A 103 -6.48 -16.08 -6.72
C PRO A 103 -5.24 -15.55 -5.99
N GLU A 104 -4.09 -15.55 -6.67
CA GLU A 104 -2.82 -15.03 -6.16
C GLU A 104 -2.88 -13.51 -5.96
N GLY A 105 -3.49 -12.79 -6.89
CA GLY A 105 -3.74 -11.35 -6.76
C GLY A 105 -4.65 -11.02 -5.57
N ALA A 106 -5.72 -11.79 -5.41
CA ALA A 106 -6.62 -11.63 -4.27
C ALA A 106 -5.89 -11.91 -2.93
N ALA A 107 -4.92 -12.83 -2.90
CA ALA A 107 -4.11 -13.10 -1.72
C ALA A 107 -3.20 -11.91 -1.36
N ILE A 108 -2.55 -11.28 -2.35
CA ILE A 108 -1.75 -10.06 -2.15
C ILE A 108 -2.60 -8.98 -1.49
N MET A 109 -3.80 -8.72 -2.02
CA MET A 109 -4.67 -7.68 -1.47
C MET A 109 -5.05 -7.96 -0.01
N ARG A 110 -5.48 -9.18 0.31
CA ARG A 110 -5.83 -9.56 1.69
C ARG A 110 -4.66 -9.37 2.64
N THR A 111 -3.45 -9.83 2.27
CA THR A 111 -2.27 -9.67 3.11
C THR A 111 -1.96 -8.21 3.39
N VAL A 112 -2.11 -7.33 2.39
CA VAL A 112 -1.87 -5.90 2.56
C VAL A 112 -2.93 -5.25 3.43
N GLU A 113 -4.22 -5.57 3.25
CA GLU A 113 -5.30 -5.07 4.10
C GLU A 113 -5.07 -5.44 5.56
N GLU A 114 -4.73 -6.71 5.83
CA GLU A 114 -4.36 -7.17 7.18
C GLU A 114 -3.23 -6.33 7.78
N GLN A 115 -2.22 -5.95 6.98
CA GLN A 115 -1.14 -5.08 7.46
C GLN A 115 -1.64 -3.67 7.75
N LEU A 116 -2.50 -3.07 6.91
CA LEU A 116 -3.06 -1.74 7.18
C LEU A 116 -3.88 -1.71 8.47
N HIS A 117 -4.61 -2.79 8.78
CA HIS A 117 -5.32 -2.93 10.04
C HIS A 117 -4.38 -3.09 11.22
N MET A 118 -3.39 -3.99 11.12
CA MET A 118 -2.41 -4.23 12.19
C MET A 118 -1.58 -2.98 12.51
N LEU A 119 -1.25 -2.20 11.48
CA LEU A 119 -0.57 -0.91 11.58
C LEU A 119 -1.49 0.24 12.01
N GLU A 120 -2.78 0.00 12.28
CA GLU A 120 -3.73 1.02 12.74
C GLU A 120 -3.85 2.23 11.78
N VAL A 121 -3.81 1.96 10.47
CA VAL A 121 -3.96 2.98 9.41
C VAL A 121 -5.12 2.72 8.46
N ALA A 122 -5.82 1.59 8.60
CA ALA A 122 -6.98 1.25 7.76
C ALA A 122 -8.03 2.37 7.72
N GLU A 123 -8.37 2.93 8.88
CA GLU A 123 -9.32 4.05 8.99
C GLU A 123 -8.82 5.34 8.34
N TRP A 124 -7.50 5.53 8.18
CA TRP A 124 -6.96 6.69 7.47
C TRP A 124 -6.99 6.49 5.96
N ALA A 125 -6.68 5.27 5.52
CA ALA A 125 -6.66 4.83 4.14
C ALA A 125 -8.06 4.55 3.56
N ALA A 126 -9.08 4.46 4.42
CA ALA A 126 -10.46 4.18 4.03
C ALA A 126 -10.94 5.17 2.97
N GLN A 127 -11.74 4.66 2.02
CA GLN A 127 -12.30 5.50 0.97
C GLN A 127 -13.27 6.52 1.56
N LYS A 128 -13.04 7.79 1.28
CA LYS A 128 -13.96 8.87 1.62
C LYS A 128 -13.92 9.93 0.53
N THR A 129 -15.08 10.26 -0.02
CA THR A 129 -15.23 11.41 -0.91
C THR A 129 -15.55 12.67 -0.10
N TRP A 130 -14.95 13.78 -0.48
CA TRP A 130 -15.17 15.08 0.13
C TRP A 130 -16.00 15.98 -0.80
N PRO A 131 -16.75 16.97 -0.28
CA PRO A 131 -17.50 17.88 -1.12
C PRO A 131 -16.62 18.56 -2.16
N GLY A 132 -16.99 18.47 -3.44
CA GLY A 132 -16.23 19.02 -4.56
C GLY A 132 -15.20 18.07 -5.19
N ASP A 133 -15.03 16.84 -4.67
CA ASP A 133 -14.15 15.83 -5.25
C ASP A 133 -14.58 15.47 -6.69
N THR A 134 -13.63 15.53 -7.63
CA THR A 134 -13.79 14.95 -8.97
C THR A 134 -13.27 13.51 -8.98
N ARG A 135 -13.72 12.73 -9.96
CA ARG A 135 -13.13 11.41 -10.25
C ARG A 135 -11.70 11.57 -10.78
N GLY A 136 -10.88 10.54 -10.61
CA GLY A 136 -9.51 10.46 -11.16
C GLY A 136 -8.50 11.08 -10.23
#